data_AF-A0A4U3L556-F1
#
_entry.id   AF-A0A4U3L556-F1
#
_cell.length_a   1.000
_cell.length_b   1.000
_cell.length_c   1.000
_cell.angle_alpha   90.00
_cell.angle_beta   90.00
_cell.angle_gamma   90.00
#
_symmetry.space_group_name_H-M   'P 1'
#
loop_
_entity.id
_entity.type
_entity.pdbx_description
1 polymer ?
#
loop_
_entity_poly.entity_id
_entity_poly.type
_entity_poly.pdbx_seq_one_letter_code
_entity_poly.pdbx_strand_id
1 'polypeptide(L)'
;MEQTLEVLSRKQLFLNNREWKTIQLFWLGFILYSICFCYLSSLGANLIYAYLQTIGLVLLFSTSFYLVTFKSDNRYLNNIFILYALWSIYIFLHGFSFDKDFLIGMLYNAWLGILLYFVPLVIFFPINIKFIKRMCDVIIVMGVICLIYYSIYLKLLLVSDPTNLISQGFIEHFSKTLSIPCAFIILTYRYHPKKRNLIAFFVMIVTLLFGAIRARRGLIFMTGAPLFISYILFLLNNKRNFVIILLSIVLSSIALYFTIHFYNENKSGMFSLITSRLDEDTRTGGEEYFYLDMKTQDWIIGKGINGKYYGPNIDNDIYTDYRSVIETDYLQIILKGGIIRLCILLLIAIPAMILGIFSSKNTLSKALGLWILLWILNLYPSTVTAFTLNYLLVWIAVGICYNRKFREIPENQIRYLFKKAYKISYK
;
A
#
# COMPACT_ATOMS: atom_id res chain seq x y z
N MET A 1 14.27 -35.28 9.17
CA MET A 1 13.77 -33.89 9.36
C MET A 1 14.81 -32.85 8.97
N GLU A 2 16.09 -33.04 9.30
CA GLU A 2 17.16 -32.09 8.96
C GLU A 2 17.48 -32.03 7.47
N GLN A 3 17.59 -33.17 6.77
CA GLN A 3 17.84 -33.19 5.32
C GLN A 3 16.72 -32.52 4.50
N THR A 4 15.45 -32.69 4.89
CA THR A 4 14.31 -32.03 4.24
C THR A 4 14.30 -30.52 4.50
N LEU A 5 14.66 -30.09 5.70
CA LEU A 5 14.88 -28.67 6.03
C LEU A 5 16.04 -28.08 5.24
N GLU A 6 17.12 -28.84 5.04
CA GLU A 6 18.29 -28.38 4.31
C GLU A 6 17.97 -28.14 2.83
N VAL A 7 17.29 -29.08 2.17
CA VAL A 7 16.86 -28.96 0.76
C VAL A 7 15.88 -27.80 0.58
N LEU A 8 14.91 -27.64 1.49
CA LEU A 8 13.98 -26.51 1.48
C LEU A 8 14.72 -25.18 1.69
N SER A 9 15.68 -25.14 2.61
CA SER A 9 16.51 -23.97 2.86
C SER A 9 17.37 -23.62 1.65
N ARG A 10 17.88 -24.61 0.90
CA ARG A 10 18.61 -24.38 -0.34
C ARG A 10 17.72 -23.69 -1.38
N LYS A 11 16.53 -24.21 -1.65
CA LYS A 11 15.59 -23.62 -2.62
C LYS A 11 15.08 -22.22 -2.22
N GLN A 12 14.88 -21.97 -0.92
CA GLN A 12 14.28 -20.72 -0.44
C GLN A 12 15.27 -19.60 -0.14
N LEU A 13 16.54 -19.93 0.14
CA LEU A 13 17.58 -18.96 0.52
C LEU A 13 18.66 -18.77 -0.55
N PHE A 14 18.83 -19.72 -1.48
CA PHE A 14 19.80 -19.59 -2.55
C PHE A 14 19.10 -19.13 -3.82
N LEU A 15 19.52 -17.96 -4.27
CA LEU A 15 19.24 -17.40 -5.59
C LEU A 15 20.53 -17.47 -6.38
N ASN A 16 20.44 -17.57 -7.71
CA ASN A 16 21.60 -17.36 -8.54
C ASN A 16 22.18 -15.95 -8.26
N ASN A 17 23.51 -15.81 -8.24
CA ASN A 17 24.16 -14.53 -7.96
C ASN A 17 23.67 -13.40 -8.88
N ARG A 18 23.34 -13.73 -10.14
CA ARG A 18 22.75 -12.78 -11.10
C ARG A 18 21.34 -12.36 -10.69
N GLU A 19 20.44 -13.30 -10.45
CA GLU A 19 19.07 -13.04 -9.99
C GLU A 19 19.03 -12.20 -8.70
N TRP A 20 19.91 -12.51 -7.75
CA TRP A 20 20.00 -11.77 -6.50
C TRP A 20 20.42 -10.31 -6.72
N LYS A 21 21.41 -10.05 -7.58
CA LYS A 21 21.81 -8.69 -7.97
C LYS A 21 20.65 -7.97 -8.66
N THR A 22 19.91 -8.64 -9.54
CA THR A 22 18.74 -8.05 -10.21
C THR A 22 17.65 -7.65 -9.22
N ILE A 23 17.35 -8.50 -8.23
CA ILE A 23 16.40 -8.16 -7.16
C ILE A 23 16.88 -6.94 -6.36
N GLN A 24 18.18 -6.86 -6.05
CA GLN A 24 18.72 -5.70 -5.33
C GLN A 24 18.61 -4.40 -6.14
N LEU A 25 18.88 -4.46 -7.45
CA LEU A 25 18.75 -3.32 -8.37
C LEU A 25 17.28 -2.91 -8.56
N PHE A 26 16.36 -3.88 -8.68
CA PHE A 26 14.92 -3.62 -8.73
C PHE A 26 14.47 -2.78 -7.52
N TRP A 27 14.82 -3.24 -6.33
CA TRP A 27 14.46 -2.56 -5.09
C TRP A 27 15.16 -1.22 -4.92
N LEU A 28 16.39 -1.06 -5.42
CA LEU A 28 17.09 0.22 -5.44
C LEU A 28 16.36 1.21 -6.37
N GLY A 29 16.00 0.78 -7.58
CA GLY A 29 15.22 1.57 -8.52
C GLY A 29 13.87 1.99 -7.94
N PHE A 30 13.20 1.06 -7.23
CA PHE A 30 11.94 1.33 -6.55
C PHE A 30 12.07 2.41 -5.47
N ILE A 31 13.10 2.34 -4.62
CA ILE A 31 13.37 3.34 -3.57
C ILE A 31 13.65 4.71 -4.20
N LEU A 32 14.54 4.76 -5.20
CA LEU A 32 14.90 6.00 -5.89
C LEU A 32 13.67 6.66 -6.52
N TYR A 33 12.88 5.89 -7.26
CA TYR A 33 11.65 6.37 -7.87
C TYR A 33 10.68 6.92 -6.82
N SER A 34 10.40 6.16 -5.77
CA SER A 34 9.40 6.52 -4.74
C SER A 34 9.77 7.79 -3.98
N ILE A 35 11.04 7.94 -3.58
CA ILE A 35 11.49 9.14 -2.85
C ILE A 35 11.41 10.37 -3.75
N CYS A 36 11.89 10.25 -4.99
CA CYS A 36 11.87 11.36 -5.93
C CYS A 36 10.43 11.77 -6.31
N PHE A 37 9.55 10.78 -6.51
CA PHE A 37 8.13 11.03 -6.74
C PHE A 37 7.48 11.81 -5.58
N CYS A 38 7.71 11.38 -4.33
CA CYS A 38 7.18 12.08 -3.16
C CYS A 38 7.66 13.54 -3.09
N TYR A 39 8.96 13.75 -3.34
CA TYR A 39 9.54 15.09 -3.33
C TYR A 39 8.93 15.97 -4.43
N LEU A 40 8.96 15.52 -5.68
CA LEU A 40 8.50 16.29 -6.84
C LEU A 40 7.00 16.61 -6.77
N SER A 41 6.19 15.68 -6.26
CA SER A 41 4.74 15.87 -6.15
C SER A 41 4.35 16.83 -5.03
N SER A 42 5.18 16.97 -3.99
CA SER A 42 4.83 17.75 -2.80
C SER A 42 5.53 19.12 -2.73
N LEU A 43 6.79 19.20 -3.17
CA LEU A 43 7.63 20.38 -3.02
C LEU A 43 7.94 21.07 -4.35
N GLY A 44 7.45 20.50 -5.46
CA GLY A 44 7.57 21.08 -6.80
C GLY A 44 8.78 20.58 -7.59
N ALA A 45 8.96 21.19 -8.77
CA ALA A 45 9.92 20.74 -9.76
C ALA A 45 11.38 20.93 -9.30
N ASN A 46 12.16 19.85 -9.39
CA ASN A 46 13.59 19.88 -9.15
C ASN A 46 14.30 18.94 -10.14
N LEU A 47 15.23 19.49 -10.92
CA LEU A 47 15.93 18.76 -11.99
C LEU A 47 16.67 17.52 -11.47
N ILE A 48 17.34 17.63 -10.32
CA ILE A 48 18.12 16.53 -9.75
C ILE A 48 17.19 15.36 -9.39
N TYR A 49 16.07 15.65 -8.71
CA TYR A 49 15.08 14.64 -8.36
C TYR A 49 14.41 14.05 -9.60
N ALA A 50 14.16 14.84 -10.64
CA ALA A 50 13.62 14.34 -11.91
C ALA A 50 14.59 13.34 -12.57
N TYR A 51 15.89 13.69 -12.68
CA TYR A 51 16.91 12.77 -13.21
C TYR A 51 17.03 11.50 -12.37
N LEU A 52 17.04 11.60 -11.05
CA LEU A 52 17.08 10.43 -10.17
C LEU A 52 15.81 9.55 -10.30
N GLN A 53 14.64 10.17 -10.49
CA GLN A 53 13.39 9.45 -10.77
C GLN A 53 13.50 8.68 -12.09
N THR A 54 14.06 9.29 -13.14
CA THR A 54 14.27 8.63 -14.44
C THR A 54 15.20 7.42 -14.30
N ILE A 55 16.30 7.55 -13.55
CA ILE A 55 17.24 6.44 -13.28
C ILE A 55 16.51 5.32 -12.52
N GLY A 56 15.69 5.69 -11.53
CA GLY A 56 14.83 4.75 -10.81
C GLY A 56 13.91 3.95 -11.74
N LEU A 57 13.26 4.63 -12.70
CA LEU A 57 12.41 3.99 -13.71
C LEU A 57 13.19 3.04 -14.61
N VAL A 58 14.34 3.46 -15.15
CA VAL A 58 15.17 2.62 -16.04
C VAL A 58 15.61 1.35 -15.31
N LEU A 59 16.03 1.47 -14.05
CA LEU A 59 16.37 0.32 -13.21
C LEU A 59 15.16 -0.59 -12.99
N LEU A 60 13.99 -0.02 -12.67
CA LEU A 60 12.76 -0.80 -12.46
C LEU A 60 12.37 -1.59 -13.71
N PHE A 61 12.32 -0.95 -14.88
CA PHE A 61 11.91 -1.61 -16.12
C PHE A 61 12.90 -2.69 -16.54
N SER A 62 14.20 -2.37 -16.59
CA SER A 62 15.24 -3.32 -17.01
C SER A 62 15.31 -4.54 -16.10
N THR A 63 15.20 -4.35 -14.79
CA THR A 63 15.23 -5.46 -13.83
C THR A 63 13.94 -6.26 -13.78
N SER A 64 12.77 -5.60 -13.93
CA SER A 64 11.48 -6.30 -13.98
C SER A 64 11.41 -7.23 -15.18
N PHE A 65 11.85 -6.78 -16.37
CA PHE A 65 11.86 -7.59 -17.57
C PHE A 65 12.66 -8.90 -17.39
N TYR A 66 13.78 -8.84 -16.65
CA TYR A 66 14.58 -10.02 -16.33
C TYR A 66 13.94 -10.93 -15.26
N LEU A 67 13.21 -10.36 -14.30
CA LEU A 67 12.64 -11.10 -13.17
C LEU A 67 11.31 -11.79 -13.48
N VAL A 68 10.56 -11.32 -14.47
CA VAL A 68 9.27 -11.90 -14.84
C VAL A 68 9.48 -13.26 -15.50
N THR A 69 9.00 -14.33 -14.85
CA THR A 69 9.13 -15.70 -15.37
C THR A 69 7.90 -16.21 -16.11
N PHE A 70 6.76 -15.49 -16.02
CA PHE A 70 5.44 -15.90 -16.52
C PHE A 70 5.01 -17.32 -16.13
N LYS A 71 5.45 -17.79 -14.96
CA LYS A 71 5.11 -19.12 -14.43
C LYS A 71 4.36 -18.98 -13.11
N SER A 72 3.20 -19.62 -13.02
CA SER A 72 2.45 -19.76 -11.79
C SER A 72 1.83 -21.16 -11.74
N ASP A 73 1.94 -21.80 -10.58
CA ASP A 73 1.45 -23.17 -10.33
C ASP A 73 -0.09 -23.24 -10.32
N ASN A 74 -0.79 -22.11 -10.25
CA ASN A 74 -2.24 -22.06 -10.06
C ASN A 74 -2.98 -21.71 -11.37
N ARG A 75 -3.74 -22.67 -11.91
CA ARG A 75 -4.50 -22.51 -13.17
C ARG A 75 -5.59 -21.43 -13.10
N TYR A 76 -6.30 -21.33 -11.97
CA TYR A 76 -7.35 -20.33 -11.78
C TYR A 76 -6.76 -18.92 -11.86
N LEU A 77 -5.68 -18.68 -11.11
CA LEU A 77 -4.98 -17.39 -11.15
C LEU A 77 -4.50 -17.06 -12.56
N ASN A 78 -3.90 -18.01 -13.28
CA ASN A 78 -3.39 -17.77 -14.62
C ASN A 78 -4.49 -17.33 -15.59
N ASN A 79 -5.64 -18.03 -15.59
CA ASN A 79 -6.74 -17.72 -16.51
C ASN A 79 -7.33 -16.33 -16.23
N ILE A 80 -7.60 -16.01 -14.97
CA ILE A 80 -8.17 -14.70 -14.61
C ILE A 80 -7.14 -13.58 -14.78
N PHE A 81 -5.86 -13.86 -14.55
CA PHE A 81 -4.80 -12.89 -14.79
C PHE A 81 -4.69 -12.52 -16.27
N ILE A 82 -4.85 -13.48 -17.19
CA ILE A 82 -4.89 -13.20 -18.63
C ILE A 82 -6.04 -12.22 -18.94
N LEU A 83 -7.24 -12.49 -18.42
CA LEU A 83 -8.38 -11.57 -18.58
C LEU A 83 -8.08 -10.18 -18.00
N TYR A 84 -7.48 -10.13 -16.81
CA TYR A 84 -7.05 -8.88 -16.17
C TYR A 84 -6.04 -8.11 -17.02
N ALA A 85 -5.06 -8.79 -17.61
CA ALA A 85 -4.03 -8.19 -18.45
C ALA A 85 -4.62 -7.66 -19.77
N LEU A 86 -5.47 -8.43 -20.44
CA LEU A 86 -6.20 -7.99 -21.63
C LEU A 86 -7.06 -6.77 -21.32
N TRP A 87 -7.75 -6.77 -20.18
CA TRP A 87 -8.56 -5.62 -19.76
C TRP A 87 -7.70 -4.39 -19.41
N SER A 88 -6.52 -4.57 -18.80
CA SER A 88 -5.57 -3.46 -18.58
C SER A 88 -5.10 -2.85 -19.91
N ILE A 89 -4.84 -3.68 -20.93
CA ILE A 89 -4.46 -3.21 -22.27
C ILE A 89 -5.62 -2.45 -22.90
N TYR A 90 -6.85 -2.96 -22.78
CA TYR A 90 -8.05 -2.25 -23.23
C TYR A 90 -8.17 -0.87 -22.58
N ILE A 91 -8.06 -0.76 -21.25
CA ILE A 91 -8.12 0.53 -20.54
C ILE A 91 -7.03 1.48 -21.02
N PHE A 92 -5.82 0.96 -21.29
CA PHE A 92 -4.73 1.77 -21.80
C PHE A 92 -5.03 2.32 -23.19
N LEU A 93 -5.51 1.49 -24.11
CA LEU A 93 -5.88 1.91 -25.47
C LEU A 93 -7.10 2.84 -25.46
N HIS A 94 -8.03 2.61 -24.54
CA HIS A 94 -9.22 3.41 -24.35
C HIS A 94 -8.88 4.72 -23.62
N GLY A 95 -8.99 5.86 -24.30
CA GLY A 95 -8.64 7.17 -23.71
C GLY A 95 -7.14 7.47 -23.71
N PHE A 96 -6.34 6.74 -24.50
CA PHE A 96 -4.95 7.14 -24.78
C PHE A 96 -4.91 8.43 -25.58
N SER A 97 -3.94 9.30 -25.30
CA SER A 97 -3.67 10.50 -26.10
C SER A 97 -2.19 10.64 -26.40
N PHE A 98 -1.83 11.21 -27.55
CA PHE A 98 -0.45 11.41 -27.97
C PHE A 98 0.16 12.75 -27.53
N ASP A 99 -0.52 13.45 -26.61
CA ASP A 99 -0.04 14.72 -26.09
C ASP A 99 1.19 14.54 -25.19
N LYS A 100 2.15 15.46 -25.30
CA LYS A 100 3.43 15.39 -24.58
C LYS A 100 3.21 15.43 -23.07
N ASP A 101 2.35 16.33 -22.58
CA ASP A 101 2.11 16.49 -21.15
C ASP A 101 1.38 15.28 -20.59
N PHE A 102 0.45 14.72 -21.36
CA PHE A 102 -0.17 13.43 -21.04
C PHE A 102 0.86 12.30 -20.94
N LEU A 103 1.76 12.13 -21.91
CA LEU A 103 2.76 11.05 -21.90
C LEU A 103 3.73 11.17 -20.73
N ILE A 104 4.22 12.37 -20.45
CA ILE A 104 5.09 12.65 -19.29
C ILE A 104 4.33 12.36 -18.00
N GLY A 105 3.09 12.87 -17.87
CA GLY A 105 2.24 12.61 -16.72
C GLY A 105 2.01 11.12 -16.49
N MET A 106 1.73 10.35 -17.54
CA MET A 106 1.50 8.90 -17.44
C MET A 106 2.74 8.11 -17.01
N LEU A 107 3.94 8.52 -17.39
CA LEU A 107 5.18 7.83 -17.03
C LEU A 107 5.66 8.16 -15.62
N TYR A 108 5.55 9.41 -15.20
CA TYR A 108 6.16 9.89 -13.95
C TYR A 108 5.18 9.95 -12.76
N ASN A 109 3.87 9.96 -13.00
CA ASN A 109 2.89 9.98 -11.93
C ASN A 109 2.67 8.57 -11.34
N ALA A 110 3.08 8.37 -10.09
CA ALA A 110 2.92 7.08 -9.43
C ALA A 110 1.46 6.76 -9.08
N TRP A 111 0.60 7.76 -8.91
CA TRP A 111 -0.77 7.56 -8.42
C TRP A 111 -1.76 7.27 -9.55
N LEU A 112 -1.60 7.94 -10.71
CA LEU A 112 -2.55 7.86 -11.82
C LEU A 112 -1.91 7.40 -13.14
N GLY A 113 -0.60 7.18 -13.15
CA GLY A 113 0.14 6.84 -14.35
C GLY A 113 0.06 5.37 -14.76
N ILE A 114 0.70 5.05 -15.89
CA ILE A 114 0.65 3.73 -16.51
C ILE A 114 1.30 2.62 -15.64
N LEU A 115 2.23 2.99 -14.77
CA LEU A 115 2.98 2.04 -13.94
C LEU A 115 2.08 1.21 -13.02
N LEU A 116 0.93 1.75 -12.60
CA LEU A 116 -0.03 1.04 -11.76
C LEU A 116 -0.56 -0.23 -12.44
N TYR A 117 -0.67 -0.23 -13.77
CA TYR A 117 -1.18 -1.37 -14.56
C TYR A 117 -0.15 -2.49 -14.70
N PHE A 118 1.13 -2.20 -14.47
CA PHE A 118 2.23 -3.18 -14.52
C PHE A 118 2.55 -3.81 -13.17
N VAL A 119 2.14 -3.21 -12.04
CA VAL A 119 2.29 -3.79 -10.68
C VAL A 119 1.88 -5.26 -10.58
N PRO A 120 0.76 -5.71 -11.19
CA PRO A 120 0.29 -7.08 -11.07
C PRO A 120 1.27 -8.13 -11.60
N LEU A 121 2.17 -7.75 -12.51
CA LEU A 121 3.20 -8.65 -13.06
C LEU A 121 4.17 -9.16 -11.99
N VAL A 122 4.26 -8.50 -10.84
CA VAL A 122 5.10 -8.92 -9.71
C VAL A 122 4.69 -10.30 -9.17
N ILE A 123 3.46 -10.79 -9.42
CA ILE A 123 3.08 -12.18 -9.13
C ILE A 123 4.06 -13.19 -9.75
N PHE A 124 4.62 -12.88 -10.93
CA PHE A 124 5.49 -13.78 -11.68
C PHE A 124 6.98 -13.63 -11.35
N PHE A 125 7.32 -12.81 -10.36
CA PHE A 125 8.68 -12.71 -9.86
C PHE A 125 9.08 -14.01 -9.13
N PRO A 126 10.37 -14.33 -9.03
CA PRO A 126 10.86 -15.46 -8.23
C PRO A 126 10.72 -15.16 -6.73
N ILE A 127 9.50 -15.26 -6.20
CA ILE A 127 9.20 -14.98 -4.79
C ILE A 127 9.75 -16.12 -3.93
N ASN A 128 10.80 -15.82 -3.16
CA ASN A 128 11.36 -16.68 -2.12
C ASN A 128 11.55 -15.94 -0.80
N ILE A 129 11.92 -16.65 0.27
CA ILE A 129 12.14 -16.03 1.59
C ILE A 129 13.19 -14.90 1.53
N LYS A 130 14.22 -15.05 0.68
CA LYS A 130 15.25 -14.03 0.52
C LYS A 130 14.71 -12.76 -0.17
N PHE A 131 13.82 -12.92 -1.16
CA PHE A 131 13.08 -11.83 -1.80
C PHE A 131 12.18 -11.12 -0.78
N ILE A 132 11.37 -11.86 -0.02
CA ILE A 132 10.49 -11.30 1.01
C ILE A 132 11.31 -10.56 2.07
N LYS A 133 12.44 -11.12 2.51
CA LYS A 133 13.35 -10.44 3.45
C LYS A 133 13.87 -9.12 2.87
N ARG A 134 14.29 -9.10 1.60
CA ARG A 134 14.77 -7.88 0.95
C ARG A 134 13.67 -6.84 0.80
N MET A 135 12.48 -7.23 0.41
CA MET A 135 11.29 -6.38 0.41
C MET A 135 11.04 -5.76 1.79
N CYS A 136 11.10 -6.55 2.87
CA CYS A 136 10.99 -6.01 4.22
C CYS A 136 12.13 -5.02 4.56
N ASP A 137 13.36 -5.25 4.07
CA ASP A 137 14.48 -4.29 4.26
C ASP A 137 14.15 -2.95 3.61
N VAL A 138 13.60 -2.98 2.41
CA VAL A 138 13.14 -1.79 1.67
C VAL A 138 12.07 -1.04 2.45
N ILE A 139 11.08 -1.75 3.01
CA ILE A 139 10.04 -1.15 3.85
C ILE A 139 10.65 -0.34 5.01
N ILE A 140 11.64 -0.92 5.72
CA ILE A 140 12.31 -0.20 6.83
C ILE A 140 13.08 1.02 6.31
N VAL A 141 13.80 0.88 5.21
CA VAL A 141 14.55 2.01 4.62
C VAL A 141 13.61 3.14 4.25
N MET A 142 12.50 2.85 3.57
CA MET A 142 11.49 3.85 3.20
C MET A 142 10.85 4.50 4.43
N GLY A 143 10.53 3.71 5.47
CA GLY A 143 10.00 4.24 6.73
C GLY A 143 10.98 5.18 7.45
N VAL A 144 12.27 4.83 7.50
CA VAL A 144 13.31 5.69 8.10
C VAL A 144 13.48 6.98 7.28
N ILE A 145 13.48 6.88 5.95
CA ILE A 145 13.55 8.05 5.07
C ILE A 145 12.33 8.95 5.30
N CYS A 146 11.13 8.38 5.45
CA CYS A 146 9.93 9.13 5.80
C CYS A 146 10.10 9.93 7.10
N LEU A 147 10.69 9.32 8.15
CA LEU A 147 10.97 10.02 9.40
C LEU A 147 12.00 11.15 9.25
N ILE A 148 13.04 10.94 8.43
CA ILE A 148 14.02 11.98 8.13
C ILE A 148 13.35 13.18 7.47
N TYR A 149 12.49 12.94 6.47
CA TYR A 149 11.72 14.00 5.82
C TYR A 149 10.76 14.69 6.78
N TYR A 150 10.07 13.95 7.66
CA TYR A 150 9.22 14.56 8.67
C TYR A 150 10.00 15.46 9.63
N SER A 151 11.21 15.07 10.02
CA SER A 151 12.07 15.90 10.86
C SER A 151 12.56 17.16 10.14
N ILE A 152 12.98 17.05 8.87
CA ILE A 152 13.46 18.20 8.08
C ILE A 152 12.33 19.20 7.84
N TYR A 153 11.14 18.72 7.49
CA TYR A 153 9.98 19.54 7.15
C TYR A 153 8.99 19.71 8.31
N LEU A 154 9.43 19.51 9.56
CA LEU A 154 8.56 19.54 10.73
C LEU A 154 7.76 20.85 10.84
N LYS A 155 8.41 21.99 10.54
CA LYS A 155 7.74 23.30 10.54
C LYS A 155 6.58 23.37 9.55
N LEU A 156 6.76 22.82 8.34
CA LEU A 156 5.72 22.75 7.31
C LEU A 156 4.56 21.83 7.75
N LEU A 157 4.90 20.72 8.40
CA LEU A 157 3.93 19.74 8.89
C LEU A 157 3.07 20.27 10.04
N LEU A 158 3.63 21.12 10.90
CA LEU A 158 2.94 21.67 12.07
C LEU A 158 2.17 22.98 11.78
N VAL A 159 2.20 23.50 10.55
CA VAL A 159 1.37 24.66 10.17
C VAL A 159 -0.11 24.34 10.43
N SER A 160 -0.74 25.02 11.38
CA SER A 160 -2.10 24.73 11.82
C SER A 160 -3.18 24.96 10.76
N ASP A 161 -2.86 25.68 9.68
CA ASP A 161 -3.80 25.95 8.61
C ASP A 161 -4.17 24.65 7.86
N PRO A 162 -5.44 24.19 7.98
CA PRO A 162 -5.90 22.99 7.30
C PRO A 162 -6.07 23.20 5.80
N THR A 163 -6.05 24.43 5.27
CA THR A 163 -6.22 24.71 3.84
C THR A 163 -4.91 24.67 3.05
N ASN A 164 -3.78 24.55 3.74
CA ASN A 164 -2.46 24.50 3.08
C ASN A 164 -2.28 23.21 2.27
N LEU A 165 -2.56 23.29 0.96
CA LEU A 165 -2.50 22.19 0.01
C LEU A 165 -1.10 21.54 -0.06
N ILE A 166 -0.04 22.33 0.10
CA ILE A 166 1.35 21.83 0.06
C ILE A 166 1.61 20.90 1.24
N SER A 167 1.28 21.33 2.45
CA SER A 167 1.50 20.52 3.65
C SER A 167 0.62 19.27 3.67
N GLN A 168 -0.63 19.40 3.18
CA GLN A 168 -1.53 18.27 3.02
C GLN A 168 -0.99 17.24 2.02
N GLY A 169 -0.64 17.68 0.80
CA GLY A 169 -0.08 16.82 -0.25
C GLY A 169 1.21 16.15 0.22
N PHE A 170 2.07 16.89 0.93
CA PHE A 170 3.28 16.33 1.53
C PHE A 170 2.99 15.17 2.47
N ILE A 171 2.06 15.32 3.42
CA ILE A 171 1.72 14.23 4.33
C ILE A 171 1.14 13.06 3.54
N GLU A 172 0.23 13.31 2.61
CA GLU A 172 -0.46 12.24 1.89
C GLU A 172 0.49 11.44 0.99
N HIS A 173 1.33 12.11 0.20
CA HIS A 173 2.32 11.47 -0.67
C HIS A 173 3.36 10.68 0.13
N PHE A 174 3.96 11.29 1.15
CA PHE A 174 5.00 10.63 1.95
C PHE A 174 4.43 9.49 2.80
N SER A 175 3.28 9.69 3.44
CA SER A 175 2.65 8.64 4.26
C SER A 175 2.24 7.44 3.41
N LYS A 176 1.47 7.66 2.33
CA LYS A 176 0.94 6.56 1.50
C LYS A 176 2.04 5.79 0.77
N THR A 177 3.09 6.49 0.33
CA THR A 177 4.15 5.88 -0.47
C THR A 177 5.25 5.26 0.40
N LEU A 178 5.67 5.93 1.48
CA LEU A 178 6.86 5.55 2.25
C LEU A 178 6.54 4.89 3.60
N SER A 179 5.53 5.37 4.32
CA SER A 179 5.26 4.95 5.71
C SER A 179 4.31 3.75 5.83
N ILE A 180 3.16 3.77 5.14
CA ILE A 180 2.12 2.74 5.28
C ILE A 180 2.64 1.30 5.07
N PRO A 181 3.60 1.00 4.17
CA PRO A 181 4.19 -0.33 4.07
C PRO A 181 4.79 -0.86 5.38
N CYS A 182 5.19 0.00 6.34
CA CYS A 182 5.66 -0.42 7.66
C CYS A 182 4.58 -1.20 8.44
N ALA A 183 3.30 -0.97 8.18
CA ALA A 183 2.20 -1.74 8.75
C ALA A 183 2.34 -3.24 8.46
N PHE A 184 2.85 -3.60 7.28
CA PHE A 184 3.09 -5.00 6.91
C PHE A 184 4.09 -5.67 7.87
N ILE A 185 5.17 -4.96 8.24
CA ILE A 185 6.18 -5.47 9.20
C ILE A 185 5.56 -5.73 10.58
N ILE A 186 4.62 -4.88 11.00
CA ILE A 186 3.92 -5.04 12.28
C ILE A 186 3.00 -6.26 12.22
N LEU A 187 2.28 -6.47 11.11
CA LEU A 187 1.48 -7.69 10.91
C LEU A 187 2.34 -8.95 10.91
N THR A 188 3.56 -8.88 10.37
CA THR A 188 4.52 -9.98 10.32
C THR A 188 5.57 -9.94 11.45
N TYR A 189 5.28 -9.26 12.58
CA TYR A 189 6.26 -8.96 13.64
C TYR A 189 7.06 -10.17 14.13
N ARG A 190 6.46 -11.37 14.11
CA ARG A 190 7.06 -12.63 14.60
C ARG A 190 8.30 -13.05 13.81
N TYR A 191 8.43 -12.58 12.57
CA TYR A 191 9.52 -12.97 11.67
C TYR A 191 10.70 -12.00 11.70
N HIS A 192 10.56 -10.86 12.36
CA HIS A 192 11.55 -9.79 12.34
C HIS A 192 12.22 -9.59 13.70
N PRO A 193 13.48 -9.11 13.73
CA PRO A 193 14.13 -8.74 14.98
C PRO A 193 13.43 -7.56 15.66
N LYS A 194 13.44 -7.54 17.00
CA LYS A 194 12.75 -6.53 17.83
C LYS A 194 13.02 -5.09 17.40
N LYS A 195 14.26 -4.76 17.03
CA LYS A 195 14.64 -3.41 16.56
C LYS A 195 13.83 -2.95 15.33
N ARG A 196 13.56 -3.85 14.38
CA ARG A 196 12.81 -3.53 13.17
C ARG A 196 11.33 -3.35 13.44
N ASN A 197 10.78 -4.19 14.31
CA ASN A 197 9.38 -4.03 14.76
C ASN A 197 9.21 -2.70 15.49
N LEU A 198 10.16 -2.32 16.34
CA LEU A 198 10.14 -1.04 17.05
C LEU A 198 10.18 0.15 16.07
N ILE A 199 11.07 0.12 15.07
CA ILE A 199 11.15 1.16 14.04
C ILE A 199 9.84 1.24 13.26
N ALA A 200 9.32 0.11 12.77
CA ALA A 200 8.07 0.09 12.02
C ALA A 200 6.89 0.60 12.85
N PHE A 201 6.81 0.22 14.12
CA PHE A 201 5.81 0.72 15.06
C PHE A 201 5.92 2.24 15.25
N PHE A 202 7.13 2.75 15.50
CA PHE A 202 7.38 4.18 15.66
C PHE A 202 6.98 4.97 14.40
N VAL A 203 7.37 4.51 13.21
CA VAL A 203 6.96 5.11 11.92
C VAL A 203 5.44 5.20 11.81
N MET A 204 4.73 4.11 12.11
CA MET A 204 3.28 4.05 12.03
C MET A 204 2.58 4.98 13.03
N ILE A 205 3.09 5.09 14.26
CA ILE A 205 2.55 6.01 15.28
C ILE A 205 2.76 7.47 14.85
N VAL A 206 3.96 7.82 14.39
CA VAL A 206 4.24 9.19 13.90
C VAL A 206 3.33 9.54 12.72
N THR A 207 3.12 8.62 11.79
CA THR A 207 2.20 8.84 10.66
C THR A 207 0.74 8.95 11.10
N LEU A 208 0.30 8.15 12.08
CA LEU A 208 -1.03 8.26 12.66
C LEU A 208 -1.23 9.63 13.32
N LEU A 209 -0.24 10.13 14.05
CA LEU A 209 -0.28 11.46 14.68
C LEU A 209 -0.37 12.57 13.63
N PHE A 210 0.45 12.56 12.58
CA PHE A 210 0.34 13.55 11.51
C PHE A 210 -0.97 13.43 10.72
N GLY A 211 -1.49 12.22 10.52
CA GLY A 211 -2.81 12.00 9.96
C GLY A 211 -3.93 12.59 10.81
N ALA A 212 -3.83 12.47 12.13
CA ALA A 212 -4.75 13.07 13.09
C ALA A 212 -4.65 14.61 13.11
N ILE A 213 -3.43 15.17 13.18
CA ILE A 213 -3.19 16.62 13.13
C ILE A 213 -3.83 17.27 11.90
N ARG A 214 -3.82 16.57 10.76
CA ARG A 214 -4.43 17.05 9.51
C ARG A 214 -5.86 16.60 9.27
N ALA A 215 -6.49 15.92 10.23
CA ALA A 215 -7.82 15.34 10.09
C ALA A 215 -7.99 14.49 8.79
N ARG A 216 -6.93 13.77 8.37
CA ARG A 216 -6.92 12.95 7.15
C ARG A 216 -7.48 11.55 7.46
N ARG A 217 -8.81 11.44 7.46
CA ARG A 217 -9.60 10.24 7.81
C ARG A 217 -9.10 8.96 7.12
N GLY A 218 -8.86 9.02 5.80
CA GLY A 218 -8.34 7.87 5.04
C GLY A 218 -6.98 7.40 5.55
N LEU A 219 -6.07 8.33 5.87
CA LEU A 219 -4.74 8.01 6.39
C LEU A 219 -4.81 7.42 7.81
N ILE A 220 -5.69 7.95 8.65
CA ILE A 220 -5.94 7.42 10.00
C ILE A 220 -6.44 5.98 9.91
N PHE A 221 -7.38 5.69 9.00
CA PHE A 221 -7.89 4.33 8.82
C PHE A 221 -6.81 3.38 8.26
N MET A 222 -6.06 3.80 7.24
CA MET A 222 -4.97 3.01 6.64
C MET A 222 -3.84 2.68 7.63
N THR A 223 -3.63 3.51 8.67
CA THR A 223 -2.60 3.27 9.69
C THR A 223 -3.15 2.59 10.94
N GLY A 224 -4.32 2.99 11.41
CA GLY A 224 -4.98 2.45 12.60
C GLY A 224 -5.48 1.02 12.42
N ALA A 225 -6.11 0.69 11.29
CA ALA A 225 -6.65 -0.65 11.07
C ALA A 225 -5.58 -1.76 11.10
N PRO A 226 -4.42 -1.62 10.42
CA PRO A 226 -3.35 -2.61 10.55
C PRO A 226 -2.75 -2.71 11.96
N LEU A 227 -2.63 -1.60 12.70
CA LEU A 227 -2.17 -1.62 14.09
C LEU A 227 -3.14 -2.39 14.98
N PHE A 228 -4.43 -2.16 14.81
CA PHE A 228 -5.50 -2.87 15.52
C PHE A 228 -5.50 -4.37 15.21
N ILE A 229 -5.42 -4.75 13.93
CA ILE A 229 -5.36 -6.17 13.54
C ILE A 229 -4.09 -6.83 14.09
N SER A 230 -2.95 -6.16 14.01
CA SER A 230 -1.69 -6.67 14.56
C SER A 230 -1.78 -6.89 16.07
N TYR A 231 -2.45 -5.99 16.77
CA TYR A 231 -2.73 -6.12 18.20
C TYR A 231 -3.61 -7.35 18.51
N ILE A 232 -4.69 -7.55 17.75
CA ILE A 232 -5.53 -8.76 17.87
C ILE A 232 -4.71 -10.04 17.63
N LEU A 233 -3.87 -10.06 16.58
CA LEU A 233 -3.00 -11.21 16.29
C LEU A 233 -2.02 -11.49 17.44
N PHE A 234 -1.48 -10.44 18.06
CA PHE A 234 -0.63 -10.56 19.23
C PHE A 234 -1.37 -11.18 20.42
N LEU A 235 -2.61 -10.77 20.67
CA LEU A 235 -3.46 -11.31 21.73
C LEU A 235 -3.81 -12.78 21.49
N LEU A 236 -4.32 -13.12 20.31
CA LEU A 236 -4.72 -14.49 19.97
C LEU A 236 -3.56 -15.48 20.07
N ASN A 237 -2.34 -15.04 19.78
CA ASN A 237 -1.16 -15.90 19.83
C ASN A 237 -0.58 -16.04 21.26
N ASN A 238 -0.84 -15.08 22.16
CA ASN A 238 -0.36 -15.10 23.53
C ASN A 238 -1.49 -15.56 24.47
N LYS A 239 -1.63 -16.87 24.66
CA LYS A 239 -2.68 -17.52 25.48
C LYS A 239 -2.79 -17.04 26.94
N ARG A 240 -1.84 -16.24 27.46
CA ARG A 240 -1.70 -15.99 28.90
C ARG A 240 -2.17 -14.62 29.41
N ASN A 241 -2.63 -13.68 28.58
CA ASN A 241 -2.81 -12.32 29.08
C ASN A 241 -4.22 -11.76 28.89
N PHE A 242 -5.22 -12.40 29.52
CA PHE A 242 -6.50 -11.74 29.85
C PHE A 242 -6.24 -10.37 30.50
N VAL A 243 -5.19 -10.29 31.34
CA VAL A 243 -4.72 -9.04 31.94
C VAL A 243 -4.30 -8.00 30.89
N ILE A 244 -3.58 -8.35 29.82
CA ILE A 244 -3.22 -7.35 28.77
C ILE A 244 -4.45 -6.89 28.00
N ILE A 245 -5.41 -7.79 27.74
CA ILE A 245 -6.67 -7.43 27.11
C ILE A 245 -7.43 -6.45 28.01
N LEU A 246 -7.57 -6.77 29.30
CA LEU A 246 -8.24 -5.93 30.28
C LEU A 246 -7.53 -4.59 30.47
N LEU A 247 -6.19 -4.57 30.53
CA LEU A 247 -5.38 -3.35 30.59
C LEU A 247 -5.53 -2.50 29.34
N SER A 248 -5.63 -3.12 28.16
CA SER A 248 -5.88 -2.38 26.91
C SER A 248 -7.26 -1.78 26.85
N ILE A 249 -8.28 -2.49 27.35
CA ILE A 249 -9.65 -1.97 27.46
C ILE A 249 -9.65 -0.78 28.43
N VAL A 250 -9.06 -0.94 29.61
CA VAL A 250 -8.94 0.13 30.62
C VAL A 250 -8.18 1.34 30.08
N LEU A 251 -7.03 1.15 29.42
CA LEU A 251 -6.28 2.23 28.80
C LEU A 251 -7.07 2.89 27.66
N SER A 252 -7.79 2.11 26.86
CA SER A 252 -8.63 2.64 25.79
C SER A 252 -9.79 3.46 26.35
N SER A 253 -10.44 3.03 27.44
CA SER A 253 -11.52 3.78 28.09
C SER A 253 -11.03 5.03 28.78
N ILE A 254 -9.83 4.99 29.39
CA ILE A 254 -9.17 6.18 29.97
C ILE A 254 -8.84 7.16 28.85
N ALA A 255 -8.25 6.69 27.74
CA ALA A 255 -7.97 7.52 26.58
C ALA A 255 -9.26 8.12 26.01
N LEU A 256 -10.35 7.34 25.90
CA LEU A 256 -11.65 7.81 25.44
C LEU A 256 -12.24 8.88 26.36
N TYR A 257 -12.16 8.67 27.68
CA TYR A 257 -12.58 9.63 28.69
C TYR A 257 -11.80 10.95 28.58
N PHE A 258 -10.46 10.89 28.54
CA PHE A 258 -9.64 12.08 28.35
C PHE A 258 -9.92 12.75 27.00
N THR A 259 -10.17 11.97 25.95
CA THR A 259 -10.52 12.50 24.64
C THR A 259 -11.84 13.27 24.68
N ILE A 260 -12.87 12.72 25.33
CA ILE A 260 -14.18 13.38 25.52
C ILE A 260 -14.06 14.61 26.43
N HIS A 261 -13.27 14.53 27.50
CA HIS A 261 -13.06 15.65 28.41
C HIS A 261 -12.33 16.80 27.72
N PHE A 262 -11.25 16.49 26.99
CA PHE A 262 -10.49 17.47 26.22
C PHE A 262 -11.31 18.04 25.06
N TYR A 263 -12.20 17.25 24.46
CA TYR A 263 -13.17 17.71 23.46
C TYR A 263 -14.14 18.74 24.03
N ASN A 264 -14.70 18.47 25.22
CA ASN A 264 -15.65 19.36 25.86
C ASN A 264 -15.00 20.68 26.31
N GLU A 265 -13.71 20.67 26.68
CA GLU A 265 -13.00 21.88 27.09
C GLU A 265 -12.34 22.66 25.93
N ASN A 266 -11.91 22.00 24.84
CA ASN A 266 -11.27 22.65 23.68
C ASN A 266 -12.18 22.69 22.43
N LYS A 267 -13.33 23.37 22.54
CA LYS A 267 -14.25 23.61 21.41
C LYS A 267 -13.65 24.41 20.23
N SER A 268 -12.46 25.01 20.38
CA SER A 268 -11.79 25.82 19.36
C SER A 268 -10.47 25.24 18.82
N GLY A 269 -10.06 24.04 19.26
CA GLY A 269 -8.75 23.45 18.94
C GLY A 269 -8.76 22.36 17.86
N MET A 270 -7.63 21.63 17.72
CA MET A 270 -7.44 20.52 16.76
C MET A 270 -8.58 19.47 16.77
N PHE A 271 -9.25 19.26 17.91
CA PHE A 271 -10.34 18.30 18.03
C PHE A 271 -11.67 18.82 17.46
N SER A 272 -11.94 20.12 17.51
CA SER A 272 -13.12 20.69 16.85
C SER A 272 -12.99 20.58 15.33
N LEU A 273 -11.77 20.68 14.80
CA LEU A 273 -11.47 20.50 13.37
C LEU A 273 -11.62 19.04 12.91
N ILE A 274 -11.18 18.07 13.74
CA ILE A 274 -11.43 16.65 13.46
C ILE A 274 -12.93 16.35 13.53
N THR A 275 -13.65 16.91 14.52
CA THR A 275 -15.09 16.68 14.70
C THR A 275 -15.91 17.36 13.61
N SER A 276 -15.60 18.60 13.24
CA SER A 276 -16.25 19.28 12.11
C SER A 276 -16.00 18.52 10.81
N ARG A 277 -14.81 17.97 10.59
CA ARG A 277 -14.49 17.09 9.45
C ARG A 277 -15.10 15.69 9.54
N LEU A 278 -15.53 15.24 10.72
CA LEU A 278 -16.27 13.97 10.89
C LEU A 278 -17.74 14.18 10.53
N ASP A 279 -18.31 15.33 10.92
CA ASP A 279 -19.70 15.72 10.62
C ASP A 279 -19.85 16.28 9.19
N GLU A 280 -18.78 16.82 8.59
CA GLU A 280 -18.76 17.28 7.20
C GLU A 280 -18.73 16.10 6.21
N ASP A 281 -19.84 15.94 5.49
CA ASP A 281 -19.94 15.04 4.35
C ASP A 281 -19.27 15.64 3.11
N THR A 282 -17.94 15.53 3.08
CA THR A 282 -17.10 15.99 1.96
C THR A 282 -17.04 15.00 0.80
N ARG A 283 -17.67 13.82 0.91
CA ARG A 283 -17.59 12.76 -0.12
C ARG A 283 -18.85 12.66 -0.95
N THR A 284 -20.02 12.79 -0.33
CA THR A 284 -21.30 12.64 -1.02
C THR A 284 -21.41 13.57 -2.22
N GLY A 285 -20.98 14.83 -2.11
CA GLY A 285 -20.97 15.74 -3.27
C GLY A 285 -20.14 15.20 -4.44
N GLY A 286 -18.91 14.75 -4.20
CA GLY A 286 -18.02 14.21 -5.25
C GLY A 286 -18.51 12.89 -5.86
N GLU A 287 -19.15 12.05 -5.05
CA GLU A 287 -19.73 10.77 -5.49
C GLU A 287 -21.03 10.98 -6.27
N GLU A 288 -21.89 11.92 -5.86
CA GLU A 288 -23.12 12.27 -6.57
C GLU A 288 -22.83 12.77 -7.99
N TYR A 289 -21.87 13.70 -8.14
CA TYR A 289 -21.44 14.17 -9.45
C TYR A 289 -20.89 13.04 -10.32
N PHE A 290 -20.12 12.12 -9.72
CA PHE A 290 -19.66 10.92 -10.41
C PHE A 290 -20.83 10.04 -10.87
N TYR A 291 -21.82 9.77 -10.02
CA TYR A 291 -22.97 8.93 -10.37
C TYR A 291 -23.83 9.57 -11.48
N LEU A 292 -23.98 10.89 -11.47
CA LEU A 292 -24.73 11.64 -12.50
C LEU A 292 -24.01 11.65 -13.86
N ASP A 293 -22.68 11.72 -13.87
CA ASP A 293 -21.88 11.80 -15.10
C ASP A 293 -21.54 10.43 -15.71
N MET A 294 -21.74 9.35 -14.97
CA MET A 294 -21.47 7.98 -15.43
C MET A 294 -22.68 7.41 -16.20
N LYS A 295 -22.55 7.31 -17.53
CA LYS A 295 -23.55 6.67 -18.38
C LYS A 295 -23.49 5.15 -18.24
N THR A 296 -24.54 4.45 -18.67
CA THR A 296 -24.61 2.97 -18.59
C THR A 296 -23.40 2.28 -19.21
N GLN A 297 -22.89 2.77 -20.33
CA GLN A 297 -21.67 2.23 -20.95
C GLN A 297 -20.43 2.50 -20.09
N ASP A 298 -20.28 3.73 -19.58
CA ASP A 298 -19.15 4.11 -18.71
C ASP A 298 -19.10 3.27 -17.43
N TRP A 299 -20.26 2.92 -16.87
CA TRP A 299 -20.34 2.00 -15.73
C TRP A 299 -19.77 0.62 -16.04
N ILE A 300 -20.03 0.09 -17.24
CA ILE A 300 -19.63 -1.26 -17.62
C ILE A 300 -18.14 -1.29 -17.99
N ILE A 301 -17.72 -0.40 -18.88
CA ILE A 301 -16.39 -0.44 -19.50
C ILE A 301 -15.39 0.62 -18.98
N GLY A 302 -15.87 1.64 -18.27
CA GLY A 302 -15.07 2.78 -17.84
C GLY A 302 -14.85 3.80 -18.95
N LYS A 303 -14.36 4.98 -18.56
CA LYS A 303 -13.97 6.09 -19.47
C LYS A 303 -12.51 6.02 -19.94
N GLY A 304 -11.80 4.93 -19.60
CA GLY A 304 -10.42 4.69 -20.04
C GLY A 304 -9.35 5.35 -19.17
N ILE A 305 -8.08 5.25 -19.59
CA ILE A 305 -6.94 5.70 -18.78
C ILE A 305 -6.97 7.20 -18.46
N ASN A 306 -7.40 8.04 -19.42
CA ASN A 306 -7.59 9.47 -19.23
C ASN A 306 -9.02 9.85 -18.82
N GLY A 307 -9.83 8.88 -18.35
CA GLY A 307 -11.21 9.11 -17.94
C GLY A 307 -11.32 10.20 -16.85
N LYS A 308 -12.27 11.10 -17.02
CA LYS A 308 -12.60 12.17 -16.07
C LYS A 308 -14.10 12.17 -15.84
N TYR A 309 -14.52 12.71 -14.70
CA TYR A 309 -15.93 12.95 -14.42
C TYR A 309 -16.22 14.43 -14.23
N TYR A 310 -17.42 14.87 -14.61
CA TYR A 310 -17.89 16.23 -14.41
C TYR A 310 -18.23 16.45 -12.93
N GLY A 311 -17.60 17.43 -12.30
CA GLY A 311 -17.75 17.77 -10.88
C GLY A 311 -17.47 19.26 -10.64
N PRO A 312 -18.41 20.15 -11.04
CA PRO A 312 -18.23 21.60 -10.96
C PRO A 312 -18.17 22.08 -9.51
N ASN A 313 -17.39 23.13 -9.25
CA ASN A 313 -17.29 23.83 -7.96
C ASN A 313 -16.83 22.98 -6.76
N ILE A 314 -16.21 21.80 -6.97
CA ILE A 314 -15.65 21.00 -5.87
C ILE A 314 -14.23 21.47 -5.50
N ASP A 315 -13.45 21.90 -6.49
CA ASP A 315 -12.10 22.44 -6.29
C ASP A 315 -12.10 23.89 -6.80
N ASN A 316 -11.91 24.86 -5.90
CA ASN A 316 -12.00 26.31 -6.19
C ASN A 316 -10.94 26.82 -7.21
N ASP A 317 -9.95 25.99 -7.58
CA ASP A 317 -8.76 26.38 -8.34
C ASP A 317 -8.59 25.67 -9.70
N ILE A 318 -9.59 24.93 -10.19
CA ILE A 318 -9.48 24.23 -11.49
C ILE A 318 -10.27 25.00 -12.57
N TYR A 319 -9.57 25.46 -13.62
CA TYR A 319 -10.16 26.09 -14.83
C TYR A 319 -11.11 25.17 -15.63
N THR A 320 -11.29 23.93 -15.19
CA THR A 320 -12.14 22.92 -15.83
C THR A 320 -12.98 22.22 -14.78
N ASP A 321 -14.29 22.13 -14.99
CA ASP A 321 -15.24 21.40 -14.14
C ASP A 321 -15.03 19.86 -14.14
N TYR A 322 -13.94 19.34 -14.70
CA TYR A 322 -13.67 17.90 -14.84
C TYR A 322 -12.56 17.44 -13.93
N ARG A 323 -12.82 16.37 -13.16
CA ARG A 323 -11.88 15.76 -12.22
C ARG A 323 -11.41 14.39 -12.71
N SER A 324 -10.11 14.13 -12.55
CA SER A 324 -9.48 12.84 -12.93
C SER A 324 -9.32 11.86 -11.77
N VAL A 325 -9.68 12.30 -10.56
CA VAL A 325 -9.49 11.58 -9.30
C VAL A 325 -10.77 11.65 -8.48
N ILE A 326 -11.20 10.50 -7.99
CA ILE A 326 -12.16 10.39 -6.90
C ILE A 326 -11.47 9.80 -5.67
N GLU A 327 -11.76 10.32 -4.48
CA GLU A 327 -11.10 9.89 -3.23
C GLU A 327 -11.42 8.43 -2.85
N THR A 328 -12.53 7.92 -3.39
CA THR A 328 -13.06 6.58 -3.19
C THR A 328 -12.50 5.64 -4.27
N ASP A 329 -11.54 4.79 -3.91
CA ASP A 329 -10.71 4.06 -4.88
C ASP A 329 -11.48 3.03 -5.72
N TYR A 330 -12.49 2.36 -5.16
CA TYR A 330 -13.29 1.44 -5.98
C TYR A 330 -14.04 2.19 -7.09
N LEU A 331 -14.48 3.43 -6.84
CA LEU A 331 -15.05 4.30 -7.86
C LEU A 331 -13.98 4.78 -8.85
N GLN A 332 -12.75 5.03 -8.40
CA GLN A 332 -11.63 5.34 -9.31
C GLN A 332 -11.33 4.17 -10.25
N ILE A 333 -11.39 2.93 -9.75
CA ILE A 333 -11.24 1.72 -10.57
C ILE A 333 -12.38 1.63 -11.61
N ILE A 334 -13.62 1.90 -11.20
CA ILE A 334 -14.78 1.93 -12.10
C ILE A 334 -14.69 3.07 -13.12
N LEU A 335 -14.25 4.26 -12.72
CA LEU A 335 -14.08 5.41 -13.62
C LEU A 335 -13.17 5.05 -14.80
N LYS A 336 -12.06 4.36 -14.52
CA LYS A 336 -11.04 4.04 -15.53
C LYS A 336 -11.37 2.79 -16.34
N GLY A 337 -11.90 1.74 -15.70
CA GLY A 337 -12.06 0.44 -16.32
C GLY A 337 -13.41 -0.26 -16.10
N GLY A 338 -14.38 0.46 -15.55
CA GLY A 338 -15.73 -0.01 -15.30
C GLY A 338 -15.83 -1.06 -14.19
N ILE A 339 -17.06 -1.52 -13.97
CA ILE A 339 -17.37 -2.61 -13.06
C ILE A 339 -16.62 -3.88 -13.47
N ILE A 340 -16.38 -4.10 -14.77
CA ILE A 340 -15.61 -5.24 -15.26
C ILE A 340 -14.20 -5.26 -14.64
N ARG A 341 -13.50 -4.11 -14.62
CA ARG A 341 -12.17 -4.02 -14.00
C ARG A 341 -12.22 -4.37 -12.51
N LEU A 342 -13.18 -3.81 -11.78
CA LEU A 342 -13.33 -4.05 -10.35
C LEU A 342 -13.65 -5.54 -10.08
N CYS A 343 -14.57 -6.13 -10.83
CA CYS A 343 -14.94 -7.53 -10.71
C CYS A 343 -13.74 -8.46 -10.95
N ILE A 344 -12.98 -8.28 -12.04
CA ILE A 344 -11.81 -9.12 -12.32
C ILE A 344 -10.77 -8.98 -11.19
N LEU A 345 -10.54 -7.76 -10.71
CA LEU A 345 -9.60 -7.51 -9.61
C LEU A 345 -10.04 -8.23 -8.32
N LEU A 346 -11.33 -8.17 -7.97
CA LEU A 346 -11.88 -8.85 -6.80
C LEU A 346 -11.90 -10.38 -6.96
N LEU A 347 -12.14 -10.90 -8.16
CA LEU A 347 -12.05 -12.33 -8.47
C LEU A 347 -10.63 -12.90 -8.31
N ILE A 348 -9.60 -12.05 -8.39
CA ILE A 348 -8.23 -12.41 -8.04
C ILE A 348 -8.00 -12.27 -6.53
N ALA A 349 -8.36 -11.11 -5.96
CA ALA A 349 -8.00 -10.74 -4.59
C ALA A 349 -8.78 -11.50 -3.50
N ILE A 350 -10.10 -11.68 -3.66
CA ILE A 350 -10.95 -12.32 -2.65
C ILE A 350 -10.56 -13.79 -2.45
N PRO A 351 -10.40 -14.63 -3.50
CA PRO A 351 -9.98 -16.01 -3.27
C PRO A 351 -8.55 -16.09 -2.72
N ALA A 352 -7.64 -15.20 -3.12
CA ALA A 352 -6.30 -15.12 -2.53
C ALA A 352 -6.38 -14.85 -1.01
N MET A 353 -7.20 -13.88 -0.60
CA MET A 353 -7.44 -13.55 0.80
C MET A 353 -7.97 -14.76 1.58
N ILE A 354 -9.01 -15.43 1.06
CA ILE A 354 -9.59 -16.62 1.71
C ILE A 354 -8.55 -17.74 1.84
N LEU A 355 -7.81 -18.01 0.76
CA LEU A 355 -6.75 -19.02 0.73
C LEU A 355 -5.61 -18.72 1.71
N GLY A 356 -5.27 -17.44 1.89
CA GLY A 356 -4.24 -16.98 2.82
C GLY A 356 -4.68 -17.08 4.27
N ILE A 357 -5.89 -16.62 4.61
CA ILE A 357 -6.40 -16.55 5.98
C ILE A 357 -6.79 -17.95 6.50
N PHE A 358 -7.60 -18.68 5.73
CA PHE A 358 -8.25 -19.90 6.20
C PHE A 358 -7.53 -21.19 5.78
N SER A 359 -6.81 -21.18 4.65
CA SER A 359 -6.19 -22.38 4.08
C SER A 359 -4.65 -22.37 4.16
N SER A 360 -4.07 -21.86 5.25
CA SER A 360 -2.62 -21.80 5.44
C SER A 360 -2.15 -22.32 6.81
N LYS A 361 -0.95 -22.93 6.83
CA LYS A 361 -0.34 -23.55 8.01
C LYS A 361 0.64 -22.64 8.76
N ASN A 362 0.87 -21.43 8.26
CA ASN A 362 1.81 -20.46 8.82
C ASN A 362 1.21 -19.06 8.96
N THR A 363 1.71 -18.30 9.92
CA THR A 363 1.20 -16.96 10.22
C THR A 363 1.59 -15.91 9.18
N LEU A 364 2.64 -16.14 8.38
CA LEU A 364 3.03 -15.28 7.26
C LEU A 364 1.92 -15.24 6.18
N SER A 365 1.44 -16.39 5.74
CA SER A 365 0.38 -16.48 4.73
C SER A 365 -0.93 -15.89 5.24
N LYS A 366 -1.23 -16.06 6.54
CA LYS A 366 -2.38 -15.41 7.18
C LYS A 366 -2.25 -13.90 7.21
N ALA A 367 -1.06 -13.38 7.56
CA ALA A 367 -0.79 -11.95 7.54
C ALA A 367 -0.88 -11.36 6.12
N LEU A 368 -0.42 -12.08 5.10
CA LEU A 368 -0.57 -11.70 3.70
C LEU A 368 -2.05 -11.69 3.26
N GLY A 369 -2.84 -12.68 3.68
CA GLY A 369 -4.29 -12.67 3.46
C GLY A 369 -4.99 -11.49 4.15
N LEU A 370 -4.62 -11.19 5.41
CA LEU A 370 -5.11 -10.02 6.15
C LEU A 370 -4.67 -8.69 5.51
N TRP A 371 -3.49 -8.64 4.89
CA TRP A 371 -3.05 -7.48 4.12
C TRP A 371 -3.95 -7.22 2.91
N ILE A 372 -4.35 -8.28 2.19
CA ILE A 372 -5.31 -8.17 1.09
C ILE A 372 -6.68 -7.70 1.61
N LEU A 373 -7.15 -8.26 2.74
CA LEU A 373 -8.39 -7.81 3.38
C LEU A 373 -8.34 -6.32 3.73
N LEU A 374 -7.27 -5.87 4.38
CA LEU A 374 -7.05 -4.47 4.72
C LEU A 374 -7.05 -3.59 3.46
N TRP A 375 -6.41 -4.03 2.39
CA TRP A 375 -6.42 -3.30 1.12
C TRP A 375 -7.84 -3.21 0.53
N ILE A 376 -8.62 -4.29 0.53
CA ILE A 376 -10.03 -4.27 0.08
C ILE A 376 -10.86 -3.29 0.91
N LEU A 377 -10.71 -3.31 2.25
CA LEU A 377 -11.42 -2.39 3.13
C LEU A 377 -11.01 -0.94 2.90
N ASN A 378 -9.75 -0.70 2.52
CA ASN A 378 -9.25 0.64 2.21
C ASN A 378 -9.75 1.18 0.85
N LEU A 379 -10.31 0.35 -0.04
CA LEU A 379 -10.85 0.81 -1.33
C LEU A 379 -11.99 1.84 -1.17
N TYR A 380 -12.66 1.86 -0.03
CA TYR A 380 -13.69 2.85 0.29
C TYR A 380 -13.09 4.18 0.82
N PRO A 381 -12.37 4.21 1.95
CA PRO A 381 -11.96 5.47 2.58
C PRO A 381 -10.74 6.15 1.93
N SER A 382 -9.98 5.49 1.05
CA SER A 382 -8.77 6.09 0.46
C SER A 382 -8.33 5.46 -0.85
N THR A 383 -7.63 6.24 -1.67
CA THR A 383 -6.93 5.76 -2.87
C THR A 383 -5.75 4.85 -2.54
N VAL A 384 -5.87 3.56 -2.88
CA VAL A 384 -4.87 2.52 -2.57
C VAL A 384 -4.34 1.79 -3.81
N THR A 385 -4.96 1.99 -4.97
CA THR A 385 -4.51 1.49 -6.29
C THR A 385 -3.56 2.47 -6.97
N ALA A 386 -2.40 2.67 -6.36
CA ALA A 386 -1.32 3.49 -6.89
C ALA A 386 -0.04 2.66 -7.05
N PHE A 387 0.88 3.07 -7.93
CA PHE A 387 2.24 2.53 -8.04
C PHE A 387 3.07 2.87 -6.79
N THR A 388 2.77 2.16 -5.70
CA THR A 388 3.37 2.30 -4.37
C THR A 388 3.73 0.93 -3.83
N LEU A 389 4.60 0.89 -2.82
CA LEU A 389 4.97 -0.38 -2.20
C LEU A 389 3.76 -1.06 -1.55
N ASN A 390 2.79 -0.28 -1.08
CA ASN A 390 1.53 -0.79 -0.54
C ASN A 390 0.80 -1.68 -1.56
N TYR A 391 0.63 -1.19 -2.80
CA TYR A 391 -0.04 -1.95 -3.85
C TYR A 391 0.83 -3.09 -4.40
N LEU A 392 2.16 -2.92 -4.50
CA LEU A 392 3.07 -4.04 -4.80
C LEU A 392 2.93 -5.18 -3.77
N LEU A 393 2.83 -4.84 -2.49
CA LEU A 393 2.66 -5.83 -1.41
C LEU A 393 1.36 -6.62 -1.57
N VAL A 394 0.28 -6.00 -2.04
CA VAL A 394 -0.98 -6.70 -2.34
C VAL A 394 -0.77 -7.76 -3.41
N TRP A 395 -0.11 -7.42 -4.52
CA TRP A 395 0.14 -8.38 -5.60
C TRP A 395 1.16 -9.46 -5.23
N ILE A 396 2.18 -9.13 -4.43
CA ILE A 396 3.07 -10.13 -3.83
C ILE A 396 2.30 -11.06 -2.89
N ALA A 397 1.40 -10.53 -2.07
CA ALA A 397 0.54 -11.30 -1.19
C ALA A 397 -0.39 -12.24 -1.97
N VAL A 398 -0.99 -11.76 -3.06
CA VAL A 398 -1.79 -12.58 -3.97
C VAL A 398 -0.96 -13.75 -4.51
N GLY A 399 0.24 -13.49 -5.04
CA GLY A 399 1.13 -14.53 -5.57
C GLY A 399 1.49 -15.60 -4.53
N ILE A 400 1.82 -15.18 -3.30
CA ILE A 400 2.14 -16.12 -2.20
C ILE A 400 0.90 -16.91 -1.76
N CYS A 401 -0.26 -16.27 -1.66
CA CYS A 401 -1.49 -16.92 -1.21
C CYS A 401 -2.00 -17.96 -2.23
N TYR A 402 -1.81 -17.74 -3.53
CA TYR A 402 -2.12 -18.77 -4.53
C TYR A 402 -1.10 -19.90 -4.57
N ASN A 403 0.13 -19.68 -4.09
CA ASN A 403 1.18 -20.69 -4.04
C ASN A 403 0.98 -21.66 -2.87
N ARG A 404 0.46 -22.86 -3.17
CA ARG A 404 0.23 -23.93 -2.20
C ARG A 404 1.51 -24.34 -1.45
N LYS A 405 2.66 -24.37 -2.14
CA LYS A 405 3.94 -24.75 -1.53
C LYS A 405 4.34 -23.79 -0.42
N PHE A 406 4.04 -22.49 -0.53
CA PHE A 406 4.29 -21.50 0.53
C PHE A 406 3.32 -21.63 1.70
N ARG A 407 2.02 -21.82 1.41
CA ARG A 407 0.98 -21.93 2.45
C ARG A 407 1.12 -23.17 3.32
N GLU A 408 1.64 -24.25 2.76
CA GLU A 408 1.82 -25.52 3.46
C GLU A 408 3.10 -25.60 4.29
N ILE A 409 4.04 -24.65 4.16
CA ILE A 409 5.25 -24.61 4.99
C ILE A 409 4.81 -24.42 6.47
N PRO A 410 5.20 -25.32 7.39
CA PRO A 410 4.89 -25.19 8.81
C PRO A 410 5.54 -23.95 9.44
N GLU A 411 4.88 -23.36 10.43
CA GLU A 411 5.31 -22.15 11.14
C GLU A 411 6.76 -22.21 11.65
N ASN A 412 7.17 -23.34 12.25
CA ASN A 412 8.53 -23.53 12.77
C ASN A 412 9.59 -23.44 11.66
N GLN A 413 9.28 -23.96 10.46
CA GLN A 413 10.20 -23.94 9.34
C GLN A 413 10.32 -22.53 8.75
N ILE A 414 9.21 -21.81 8.57
CA ILE A 414 9.27 -20.40 8.11
C ILE A 414 10.09 -19.55 9.07
N ARG A 415 9.86 -19.68 10.39
CA ARG A 415 10.63 -18.97 11.41
C ARG A 415 12.13 -19.26 11.30
N TYR A 416 12.50 -20.53 11.12
CA TYR A 416 13.89 -20.92 10.90
C TYR A 416 14.48 -20.27 9.65
N LEU A 417 13.76 -20.26 8.53
CA LEU A 417 14.21 -19.64 7.28
C LEU A 417 14.44 -18.13 7.44
N PHE A 418 13.53 -17.41 8.12
CA PHE A 418 13.71 -15.98 8.39
C PHE A 418 14.88 -15.71 9.35
N LYS A 419 15.03 -16.50 10.42
CA LYS A 419 16.19 -16.39 11.33
C LYS A 419 17.51 -16.56 10.57
N LYS A 420 17.60 -17.58 9.70
CA LYS A 420 18.76 -17.83 8.84
C LYS A 420 18.98 -16.70 7.84
N ALA A 421 17.92 -16.18 7.21
CA ALA A 421 18.00 -15.04 6.30
C ALA A 421 18.48 -13.75 6.98
N TYR A 422 18.17 -13.56 8.27
CA TYR A 422 18.67 -12.45 9.09
C TYR A 422 20.03 -12.71 9.74
N LYS A 423 20.61 -13.91 9.57
CA LYS A 423 21.83 -14.35 10.29
C LYS A 423 21.72 -14.18 11.82
N ILE A 424 20.53 -14.40 12.38
CA ILE A 424 20.32 -14.30 13.84
C ILE A 424 20.89 -15.56 14.50
N SER A 425 21.86 -15.39 15.40
CA SER A 425 22.49 -16.49 16.15
C SER A 425 21.46 -17.25 16.98
N TYR A 426 21.61 -18.57 17.08
CA TYR A 426 20.92 -19.38 18.07
C TYR A 426 21.43 -18.95 19.45
N LYS A 427 20.57 -18.24 20.20
CA LYS A 427 20.63 -18.24 21.66
C LYS A 427 19.33 -18.79 22.19
#